data_AF-A0A847H4Q2-F1
#
_entry.id   AF-A0A847H4Q2-F1
#
_cell.length_a   1.000
_cell.length_b   1.000
_cell.length_c   1.000
_cell.angle_alpha   90.00
_cell.angle_beta   90.00
_cell.angle_gamma   90.00
#
_symmetry.space_group_name_H-M   'P 1'
#
loop_
_entity.id
_entity.type
_entity.pdbx_description
1 polymer ?
#
loop_
_entity_poly.entity_id
_entity_poly.type
_entity_poly.pdbx_seq_one_letter_code
_entity_poly.pdbx_strand_id
1 'polypeptide(L)'
;MIHNKIGSAFKLVIKEIFHMPVWLKQIIFLELKDEFERSGVKNYLGNMTKDNCFQLYIPKLTYTGKKEVESRTKELPKEVYSLLEGAFQGMSIMEIAVANNWNFQECSTYFLMAMDNELVSAPSSSLIRGTALYMSGRIRLGEYFVKIDKISMNQLNEALRKQKDIEEALGDRPGLADILVSMGFLTKEDTEGVLYLKKDCKKSYEPAIKMESEVATD
;
A
#
# COMPACT_ATOMS: atom_id res chain seq x y z
N MET A 1 26.42 10.23 12.50
CA MET A 1 25.57 11.42 12.31
C MET A 1 25.74 11.92 10.87
N ILE A 2 25.11 11.26 9.91
CA ILE A 2 24.92 11.78 8.54
C ILE A 2 23.41 11.96 8.43
N HIS A 3 22.91 12.96 9.13
CA HIS A 3 21.53 13.37 9.00
C HIS A 3 21.50 14.51 7.99
N ASN A 4 20.49 14.47 7.11
CA ASN A 4 20.01 15.60 6.31
C ASN A 4 20.51 15.74 4.85
N LYS A 5 20.34 14.73 3.99
CA LYS A 5 20.43 14.94 2.52
C LYS A 5 19.35 14.30 1.64
N ILE A 6 18.35 13.63 2.22
CA ILE A 6 17.18 13.15 1.47
C ILE A 6 15.94 13.62 2.22
N GLY A 7 15.69 14.93 2.23
CA GLY A 7 14.30 15.37 2.29
C GLY A 7 13.63 14.72 1.08
N SER A 8 12.74 13.75 1.30
CA SER A 8 12.40 12.72 0.31
C SER A 8 12.20 13.33 -1.08
N ALA A 9 12.78 12.74 -2.13
CA ALA A 9 12.62 13.24 -3.50
C ALA A 9 11.14 13.50 -3.83
N PHE A 10 10.25 12.69 -3.26
CA PHE A 10 8.82 12.91 -3.25
C PHE A 10 8.37 14.25 -2.62
N LYS A 11 8.86 14.63 -1.43
CA LYS A 11 8.57 15.95 -0.83
C LYS A 11 9.00 17.09 -1.75
N LEU A 12 10.13 16.95 -2.46
CA LEU A 12 10.56 17.94 -3.44
C LEU A 12 9.59 18.02 -4.62
N VAL A 13 9.19 16.89 -5.21
CA VAL A 13 8.20 16.83 -6.30
C VAL A 13 6.87 17.46 -5.88
N ILE A 14 6.33 17.10 -4.71
CA ILE A 14 5.09 17.69 -4.19
C ILE A 14 5.24 19.19 -3.96
N LYS A 15 6.38 19.62 -3.41
CA LYS A 15 6.68 21.03 -3.22
C LYS A 15 6.67 21.77 -4.56
N GLU A 16 7.33 21.24 -5.58
CA GLU A 16 7.31 21.84 -6.93
C GLU A 16 5.88 21.95 -7.48
N ILE A 17 5.10 20.86 -7.45
CA ILE A 17 3.70 20.86 -7.88
C ILE A 17 2.89 21.93 -7.12
N PHE A 18 3.12 22.12 -5.83
CA PHE A 18 2.43 23.13 -5.02
C PHE A 18 2.82 24.57 -5.34
N HIS A 19 4.04 24.83 -5.81
CA HIS A 19 4.48 26.16 -6.22
C HIS A 19 4.00 26.53 -7.64
N MET A 20 3.54 25.56 -8.45
CA MET A 20 3.01 25.83 -9.77
C MET A 20 1.75 26.72 -9.75
N PRO A 21 1.56 27.57 -10.78
CA PRO A 21 0.28 28.23 -11.05
C PRO A 21 -0.91 27.26 -11.09
N VAL A 22 -2.11 27.74 -10.73
CA VAL A 22 -3.33 26.92 -10.68
C VAL A 22 -3.65 26.25 -12.02
N TRP A 23 -3.45 26.95 -13.14
CA TRP A 23 -3.72 26.41 -14.47
C TRP A 23 -2.85 25.19 -14.80
N LEU A 24 -1.60 25.13 -14.33
CA LEU A 24 -0.75 23.95 -14.47
C LEU A 24 -1.20 22.79 -13.59
N LYS A 25 -1.55 23.07 -12.33
CA LYS A 25 -2.11 22.07 -11.40
C LYS A 25 -3.38 21.43 -11.95
N GLN A 26 -4.23 22.23 -12.61
CA GLN A 26 -5.45 21.74 -13.26
C GLN A 26 -5.13 20.71 -14.36
N ILE A 27 -4.15 21.00 -15.23
CA ILE A 27 -3.74 20.05 -16.28
C ILE A 27 -3.16 18.78 -15.66
N ILE A 28 -2.25 18.89 -14.67
CA ILE A 28 -1.71 17.72 -13.96
C ILE A 28 -2.82 16.87 -13.34
N PHE A 29 -3.82 17.52 -12.73
CA PHE A 29 -4.96 16.81 -12.15
C PHE A 29 -5.78 16.09 -13.22
N LEU A 30 -6.06 16.71 -14.36
CA LEU A 30 -6.82 16.09 -15.45
C LEU A 30 -6.09 14.88 -16.04
N GLU A 31 -4.78 15.00 -16.31
CA GLU A 31 -3.96 13.89 -16.82
C GLU A 31 -3.94 12.71 -15.85
N LEU A 32 -3.69 12.96 -14.55
CA LEU A 32 -3.71 11.91 -13.52
C LEU A 32 -5.10 11.28 -13.36
N LYS A 33 -6.16 12.09 -13.46
CA LYS A 33 -7.54 11.61 -13.38
C LYS A 33 -7.84 10.68 -14.55
N ASP A 34 -7.48 11.06 -15.77
CA ASP A 34 -7.68 10.24 -16.97
C ASP A 34 -6.91 8.91 -16.89
N GLU A 35 -5.70 8.93 -16.34
CA GLU A 35 -4.91 7.70 -16.08
C GLU A 35 -5.60 6.79 -15.05
N PHE A 36 -6.14 7.34 -13.97
CA PHE A 36 -6.89 6.57 -12.96
C PHE A 36 -8.23 6.03 -13.48
N GLU A 37 -8.88 6.75 -14.41
CA GLU A 37 -10.09 6.29 -15.08
C GLU A 37 -9.81 5.10 -16.00
N ARG A 38 -8.70 5.12 -16.75
CA ARG A 38 -8.29 4.01 -17.63
C ARG A 38 -7.87 2.75 -16.88
N SER A 39 -7.37 2.89 -15.65
CA SER A 39 -6.88 1.77 -14.84
C SER A 39 -7.92 1.15 -13.90
N GLY A 40 -9.16 1.69 -13.85
CA GLY A 40 -10.21 1.22 -12.94
C GLY A 40 -9.98 1.59 -11.46
N VAL A 41 -9.00 2.44 -11.17
CA VAL A 41 -8.57 2.81 -9.81
C VAL A 41 -9.43 3.93 -9.22
N LYS A 42 -10.16 4.70 -10.04
CA LYS A 42 -10.95 5.86 -9.61
C LYS A 42 -11.88 5.61 -8.41
N ASN A 43 -12.64 4.52 -8.43
CA ASN A 43 -13.60 4.23 -7.34
C ASN A 43 -12.92 3.69 -6.08
N TYR A 44 -11.77 3.02 -6.24
CA TYR A 44 -10.91 2.66 -5.11
C TYR A 44 -10.40 3.92 -4.39
N LEU A 45 -9.98 4.95 -5.14
CA LEU A 45 -9.56 6.24 -4.57
C LEU A 45 -10.70 6.99 -3.87
N GLY A 46 -11.94 6.85 -4.35
CA GLY A 46 -13.11 7.53 -3.76
C GLY A 46 -13.37 7.18 -2.29
N ASN A 47 -12.90 6.03 -1.82
CA ASN A 47 -13.03 5.59 -0.43
C ASN A 47 -11.79 5.90 0.42
N MET A 48 -10.73 6.46 -0.17
CA MET A 48 -9.49 6.81 0.51
C MET A 48 -9.54 8.24 1.04
N THR A 49 -9.18 8.38 2.31
CA THR A 49 -8.97 9.64 3.02
C THR A 49 -7.55 9.64 3.59
N LYS A 50 -7.07 10.80 4.04
CA LYS A 50 -5.76 10.88 4.70
C LYS A 50 -5.67 9.99 5.95
N ASP A 51 -6.80 9.76 6.63
CA ASP A 51 -6.85 9.02 7.89
C ASP A 51 -6.95 7.50 7.69
N ASN A 52 -7.29 7.03 6.49
CA ASN A 52 -7.46 5.59 6.20
C ASN A 52 -6.53 5.07 5.09
N CYS A 53 -5.66 5.94 4.55
CA CYS A 53 -4.68 5.61 3.52
C CYS A 53 -3.40 5.04 4.13
N PHE A 54 -3.09 3.77 3.86
CA PHE A 54 -1.89 3.13 4.41
C PHE A 54 -0.59 3.78 3.93
N GLN A 55 -0.52 4.23 2.68
CA GLN A 55 0.64 4.92 2.11
C GLN A 55 0.99 6.22 2.88
N LEU A 56 -0.03 6.90 3.42
CA LEU A 56 0.13 8.12 4.22
C LEU A 56 0.23 7.86 5.73
N TYR A 57 0.05 6.62 6.17
CA TYR A 57 0.15 6.27 7.59
C TYR A 57 1.57 6.50 8.11
N ILE A 58 1.69 7.15 9.27
CA ILE A 58 2.96 7.33 9.99
C ILE A 58 3.02 6.27 11.12
N PRO A 59 3.90 5.26 11.03
CA PRO A 59 4.02 4.25 12.07
C PRO A 59 4.42 4.86 13.41
N LYS A 60 3.74 4.43 14.49
CA LYS A 60 4.03 4.90 15.85
C LYS A 60 4.86 3.86 16.58
N LEU A 61 6.10 4.20 16.93
CA LEU A 61 6.95 3.32 17.74
C LEU A 61 6.36 3.14 19.14
N THR A 62 6.35 1.89 19.61
CA THR A 62 6.08 1.57 21.01
C THR A 62 7.29 1.92 21.88
N TYR A 63 7.16 1.84 23.21
CA TYR A 63 8.32 1.96 24.09
C TYR A 63 9.40 0.90 23.76
N THR A 64 8.98 -0.34 23.53
CA THR A 64 9.84 -1.44 23.09
C THR A 64 10.51 -1.13 21.76
N GLY A 65 9.76 -0.60 20.79
CA GLY A 65 10.30 -0.19 19.49
C GLY A 65 11.38 0.88 19.58
N LYS A 66 11.18 1.91 20.42
CA LYS A 66 12.17 2.96 20.64
C LYS A 66 13.48 2.40 21.22
N LYS A 67 13.38 1.54 22.23
CA LYS A 67 14.55 0.89 22.83
C LYS A 67 15.28 -0.01 21.82
N GLU A 68 14.52 -0.77 21.02
CA GLU A 68 15.08 -1.70 20.05
C GLU A 68 15.85 -1.00 18.92
N VAL A 69 15.46 0.21 18.52
CA VAL A 69 16.22 1.04 17.57
C VAL A 69 17.64 1.31 18.07
N GLU A 70 17.81 1.51 19.38
CA GLU A 70 19.10 1.78 20.02
C GLU A 70 19.89 0.49 20.29
N SER A 71 19.24 -0.54 20.84
CA SER A 71 19.92 -1.74 21.32
C SER A 71 20.15 -2.81 20.26
N ARG A 72 19.30 -2.88 19.21
CA ARG A 72 19.32 -3.88 18.14
C ARG A 72 19.47 -5.33 18.63
N THR A 73 18.82 -5.62 19.75
CA THR A 73 18.95 -6.88 20.49
C THR A 73 18.14 -8.03 19.92
N LYS A 74 17.13 -7.77 19.08
CA LYS A 74 16.25 -8.80 18.50
C LYS A 74 16.78 -9.41 17.19
N GLU A 75 17.95 -8.99 16.71
CA GLU A 75 18.59 -9.51 15.49
C GLU A 75 17.66 -9.55 14.26
N LEU A 76 16.75 -8.57 14.16
CA LEU A 76 15.79 -8.48 13.06
C LEU A 76 16.49 -8.12 11.73
N PRO A 77 15.84 -8.36 10.57
CA PRO A 77 16.36 -7.91 9.29
C PRO A 77 16.67 -6.40 9.29
N LYS A 78 17.73 -5.99 8.60
CA LYS A 78 18.17 -4.58 8.52
C LYS A 78 17.05 -3.65 8.01
N GLU A 79 16.15 -4.19 7.20
CA GLU A 79 15.02 -3.49 6.62
C GLU A 79 13.97 -3.16 7.66
N VAL A 80 13.77 -4.03 8.67
CA VAL A 80 12.89 -3.71 9.81
C VAL A 80 13.48 -2.54 10.59
N TYR A 81 14.78 -2.53 10.87
CA TYR A 81 15.42 -1.38 11.53
C TYR A 81 15.33 -0.10 10.71
N SER A 82 15.51 -0.18 9.40
CA SER A 82 15.38 0.97 8.49
C SER A 82 13.95 1.54 8.51
N LEU A 83 12.93 0.68 8.65
CA LEU A 83 11.55 1.11 8.86
C LEU A 83 11.35 1.77 10.24
N LEU A 84 11.93 1.23 11.30
CA LEU A 84 11.84 1.83 12.65
C LEU A 84 12.53 3.19 12.72
N GLU A 85 13.68 3.35 12.06
CA GLU A 85 14.38 4.63 11.96
C GLU A 85 13.54 5.67 11.21
N GLY A 86 12.90 5.29 10.10
CA GLY A 86 11.96 6.16 9.39
C GLY A 86 10.74 6.53 10.25
N ALA A 87 10.18 5.58 10.98
CA ALA A 87 9.09 5.82 11.93
C ALA A 87 9.51 6.76 13.07
N PHE A 88 10.73 6.62 13.59
CA PHE A 88 11.30 7.52 14.59
C PHE A 88 11.41 8.97 14.09
N GLN A 89 11.72 9.14 12.79
CA GLN A 89 11.78 10.44 12.11
C GLN A 89 10.40 10.99 11.70
N GLY A 90 9.31 10.28 12.01
CA GLY A 90 7.94 10.69 11.68
C GLY A 90 7.60 10.55 10.19
N MET A 91 8.29 9.68 9.46
CA MET A 91 8.02 9.43 8.05
C MET A 91 6.77 8.57 7.84
N SER A 92 6.02 8.83 6.77
CA SER A 92 4.93 7.94 6.35
C SER A 92 5.44 6.66 5.70
N ILE A 93 4.59 5.64 5.55
CA ILE A 93 4.91 4.38 4.87
C ILE A 93 5.49 4.62 3.46
N MET A 94 4.88 5.51 2.68
CA MET A 94 5.38 5.86 1.36
C MET A 94 6.76 6.55 1.44
N GLU A 95 6.97 7.46 2.38
CA GLU A 95 8.25 8.14 2.54
C GLU A 95 9.36 7.16 2.93
N ILE A 96 9.06 6.22 3.83
CA ILE A 96 9.96 5.14 4.24
C ILE A 96 10.31 4.25 3.03
N ALA A 97 9.31 3.85 2.24
CA ALA A 97 9.52 3.02 1.06
C ALA A 97 10.44 3.72 0.05
N VAL A 98 10.14 4.98 -0.30
CA VAL A 98 10.94 5.78 -1.25
C VAL A 98 12.36 6.02 -0.74
N ALA A 99 12.54 6.33 0.53
CA ALA A 99 13.87 6.57 1.12
C ALA A 99 14.78 5.34 1.07
N ASN A 100 14.19 4.15 1.08
CA ASN A 100 14.92 2.87 1.08
C ASN A 100 14.88 2.13 -0.28
N ASN A 101 14.33 2.77 -1.33
CA ASN A 101 14.14 2.14 -2.65
C ASN A 101 13.34 0.83 -2.59
N TRP A 102 12.34 0.77 -1.72
CA TRP A 102 11.44 -0.38 -1.60
C TRP A 102 10.18 -0.14 -2.42
N ASN A 103 9.62 -1.22 -2.95
CA ASN A 103 8.25 -1.22 -3.43
C ASN A 103 7.25 -1.27 -2.25
N PHE A 104 5.98 -1.06 -2.55
CA PHE A 104 4.95 -1.00 -1.52
C PHE A 104 4.72 -2.35 -0.83
N GLN A 105 4.91 -3.48 -1.52
CA GLN A 105 4.83 -4.81 -0.91
C GLN A 105 5.94 -5.07 0.11
N GLU A 106 7.19 -4.71 -0.20
CA GLU A 106 8.34 -4.84 0.71
C GLU A 106 8.11 -4.01 1.97
N CYS A 107 7.78 -2.73 1.81
CA CYS A 107 7.52 -1.86 2.96
C CYS A 107 6.33 -2.36 3.80
N SER A 108 5.28 -2.89 3.18
CA SER A 108 4.15 -3.53 3.88
C SER A 108 4.61 -4.74 4.71
N THR A 109 5.52 -5.52 4.17
CA THR A 109 6.07 -6.73 4.81
C THR A 109 6.89 -6.36 6.05
N TYR A 110 7.79 -5.39 5.92
CA TYR A 110 8.60 -4.92 7.05
C TYR A 110 7.77 -4.23 8.12
N PHE A 111 6.73 -3.49 7.72
CA PHE A 111 5.79 -2.87 8.67
C PHE A 111 5.08 -3.93 9.52
N LEU A 112 4.61 -5.01 8.89
CA LEU A 112 3.95 -6.09 9.62
C LEU A 112 4.92 -6.87 10.50
N MET A 113 6.17 -7.10 10.06
CA MET A 113 7.20 -7.71 10.92
C MET A 113 7.48 -6.86 12.17
N ALA A 114 7.55 -5.53 12.01
CA ALA A 114 7.70 -4.62 13.15
C ALA A 114 6.48 -4.68 14.10
N MET A 115 5.27 -4.83 13.54
CA MET A 115 4.03 -4.95 14.32
C MET A 115 3.96 -6.29 15.06
N ASP A 116 4.32 -7.40 14.43
CA ASP A 116 4.36 -8.74 15.04
C ASP A 116 5.35 -8.79 16.23
N ASN A 117 6.42 -7.99 16.15
CA ASN A 117 7.43 -7.86 17.20
C ASN A 117 7.09 -6.78 18.24
N GLU A 118 5.89 -6.22 18.19
CA GLU A 118 5.37 -5.16 19.07
C GLU A 118 6.24 -3.89 19.08
N LEU A 119 6.98 -3.62 18.00
CA LEU A 119 7.86 -2.46 17.87
C LEU A 119 7.11 -1.23 17.37
N VAL A 120 6.02 -1.43 16.62
CA VAL A 120 5.09 -0.38 16.21
C VAL A 120 3.68 -0.72 16.70
N SER A 121 2.93 0.32 17.08
CA SER A 121 1.53 0.16 17.47
C SER A 121 0.67 -0.22 16.26
N ALA A 122 -0.31 -1.10 16.49
CA ALA A 122 -1.31 -1.43 15.48
C ALA A 122 -2.09 -0.17 15.06
N PRO A 123 -2.35 0.04 13.76
CA PRO A 123 -3.20 1.13 13.29
C PRO A 123 -4.62 0.99 13.87
N SER A 124 -5.25 2.11 14.22
CA SER A 124 -6.65 2.12 14.66
C SER A 124 -7.63 1.80 13.51
N SER A 125 -7.26 2.13 12.27
CA SER A 125 -8.06 1.85 11.08
C SER A 125 -7.90 0.40 10.63
N SER A 126 -9.03 -0.32 10.55
CA SER A 126 -9.10 -1.67 9.97
C SER A 126 -8.70 -1.67 8.49
N LEU A 127 -9.00 -0.61 7.74
CA LEU A 127 -8.59 -0.43 6.34
C LEU A 127 -7.07 -0.32 6.20
N ILE A 128 -6.38 0.43 7.06
CA ILE A 128 -4.92 0.53 7.03
C ILE A 128 -4.30 -0.84 7.30
N ARG A 129 -4.73 -1.52 8.37
CA ARG A 129 -4.22 -2.85 8.73
C ARG A 129 -4.53 -3.89 7.66
N GLY A 130 -5.75 -3.90 7.13
CA GLY A 130 -6.19 -4.78 6.05
C GLY A 130 -5.37 -4.57 4.78
N THR A 131 -5.10 -3.31 4.42
CA THR A 131 -4.29 -2.97 3.26
C THR A 131 -2.85 -3.44 3.43
N ALA A 132 -2.23 -3.23 4.59
CA ALA A 132 -0.89 -3.76 4.86
C ALA A 132 -0.81 -5.28 4.70
N LEU A 133 -1.75 -6.02 5.32
CA LEU A 133 -1.83 -7.48 5.23
C LEU A 133 -2.02 -7.96 3.79
N TYR A 134 -2.90 -7.30 3.03
CA TYR A 134 -3.19 -7.71 1.67
C TYR A 134 -2.03 -7.39 0.73
N MET A 135 -1.43 -6.20 0.83
CA MET A 135 -0.29 -5.80 0.00
C MET A 135 0.95 -6.64 0.28
N SER A 136 1.23 -7.01 1.54
CA SER A 136 2.30 -7.95 1.88
C SER A 136 2.03 -9.38 1.40
N GLY A 137 0.79 -9.72 1.04
CA GLY A 137 0.38 -11.06 0.62
C GLY A 137 0.09 -12.02 1.77
N ARG A 138 -0.09 -11.53 3.01
CA ARG A 138 -0.43 -12.36 4.17
C ARG A 138 -1.89 -12.80 4.20
N ILE A 139 -2.77 -12.07 3.50
CA ILE A 139 -4.19 -12.43 3.35
C ILE A 139 -4.59 -12.41 1.87
N ARG A 140 -5.65 -13.16 1.54
CA ARG A 140 -6.23 -13.20 0.19
C ARG A 140 -7.31 -12.13 0.01
N LEU A 141 -7.76 -11.94 -1.23
CA LEU A 141 -8.74 -10.90 -1.59
C LEU A 141 -10.02 -10.95 -0.75
N GLY A 142 -10.60 -12.13 -0.55
CA GLY A 142 -11.82 -12.28 0.25
C GLY A 142 -11.62 -11.87 1.71
N GLU A 143 -10.50 -12.28 2.32
CA GLU A 143 -10.15 -11.92 3.70
C GLU A 143 -9.86 -10.43 3.85
N TYR A 144 -9.32 -9.79 2.81
CA TYR A 144 -9.14 -8.35 2.76
C TYR A 144 -10.50 -7.64 2.86
N PHE A 145 -11.47 -8.01 2.03
CA PHE A 145 -12.81 -7.41 2.09
C PHE A 145 -13.54 -7.67 3.41
N VAL A 146 -13.30 -8.81 4.06
CA VAL A 146 -13.76 -9.06 5.44
C VAL A 146 -13.09 -8.13 6.44
N LYS A 147 -11.76 -7.95 6.35
CA LYS A 147 -11.01 -7.09 7.27
C LYS A 147 -11.43 -5.62 7.23
N ILE A 148 -11.91 -5.17 6.07
CA ILE A 148 -12.31 -3.77 5.86
C ILE A 148 -13.83 -3.58 5.94
N ASP A 149 -14.54 -4.59 6.47
CA ASP A 149 -15.98 -4.59 6.70
C ASP A 149 -16.84 -4.36 5.44
N LYS A 150 -16.30 -4.71 4.26
CA LYS A 150 -17.03 -4.66 2.98
C LYS A 150 -17.91 -5.88 2.75
N ILE A 151 -17.49 -7.04 3.26
CA ILE A 151 -18.29 -8.27 3.30
C ILE A 151 -18.14 -8.93 4.67
N SER A 152 -19.11 -9.74 5.06
CA SER A 152 -19.03 -10.58 6.25
C SER A 152 -18.29 -11.89 5.98
N MET A 153 -17.83 -12.56 7.04
CA MET A 153 -17.25 -13.90 6.93
C MET A 153 -18.25 -14.92 6.37
N ASN A 154 -19.55 -14.76 6.63
CA ASN A 154 -20.60 -15.61 6.08
C ASN A 154 -20.70 -15.44 4.56
N GLN A 155 -20.73 -14.20 4.08
CA GLN A 155 -20.72 -13.90 2.63
C GLN A 155 -19.47 -14.46 1.95
N LEU A 156 -18.30 -14.36 2.58
CA LEU A 156 -17.08 -14.98 2.06
C LEU A 156 -17.20 -16.51 1.98
N ASN A 157 -17.71 -17.16 3.02
CA ASN A 157 -17.89 -18.61 3.03
C ASN A 157 -18.91 -19.07 1.97
N GLU A 158 -20.00 -18.34 1.78
CA GLU A 158 -20.98 -18.61 0.72
C GLU A 158 -20.36 -18.48 -0.68
N ALA A 159 -19.57 -17.43 -0.91
CA ALA A 159 -18.85 -17.24 -2.17
C ALA A 159 -17.83 -18.37 -2.44
N LEU A 160 -17.11 -18.83 -1.42
CA LEU A 160 -16.17 -19.94 -1.56
C LEU A 160 -16.87 -21.27 -1.86
N ARG A 161 -18.04 -21.52 -1.26
CA ARG A 161 -18.87 -22.70 -1.60
C ARG A 161 -19.33 -22.65 -3.05
N LYS A 162 -19.90 -21.52 -3.48
CA LYS A 162 -20.33 -21.33 -4.87
C LYS A 162 -19.18 -21.48 -5.87
N GLN A 163 -17.99 -20.94 -5.56
CA GLN A 163 -16.79 -21.13 -6.39
C GLN A 163 -16.45 -22.63 -6.53
N LYS A 164 -16.51 -23.39 -5.43
CA LYS A 164 -16.23 -24.82 -5.43
C LYS A 164 -17.28 -25.61 -6.22
N ASP A 165 -18.56 -25.31 -6.05
CA ASP A 165 -19.65 -25.97 -6.79
C ASP A 165 -19.51 -25.75 -8.30
N ILE A 166 -19.08 -24.56 -8.72
CA ILE A 166 -18.80 -24.25 -10.13
C ILE A 166 -17.57 -25.01 -10.63
N GLU A 167 -16.49 -25.06 -9.84
CA GLU A 167 -15.27 -25.82 -10.17
C GLU A 167 -15.58 -27.31 -10.35
N GLU A 168 -16.43 -27.88 -9.50
CA GLU A 168 -16.88 -29.28 -9.60
C GLU A 168 -17.78 -29.52 -10.81
N ALA A 169 -18.66 -28.57 -11.16
CA ALA A 169 -19.61 -28.73 -12.25
C ALA A 169 -19.01 -28.48 -13.65
N LEU A 170 -18.11 -27.51 -13.77
CA LEU A 170 -17.57 -27.04 -15.06
C LEU A 170 -16.10 -27.44 -15.29
N GLY A 171 -15.39 -27.91 -14.25
CA GLY A 171 -13.96 -28.20 -14.31
C GLY A 171 -13.06 -26.97 -14.41
N ASP A 172 -13.63 -25.77 -14.28
CA ASP A 172 -12.90 -24.49 -14.28
C ASP A 172 -13.16 -23.73 -12.98
N ARG A 173 -12.11 -23.11 -12.43
CA ARG A 173 -12.18 -22.40 -11.16
C ARG A 173 -12.27 -20.89 -11.39
N PRO A 174 -13.48 -20.30 -11.33
CA PRO A 174 -13.65 -18.87 -11.55
C PRO A 174 -12.94 -18.04 -10.48
N GLY A 175 -12.56 -16.81 -10.81
CA GLY A 175 -11.96 -15.87 -9.87
C GLY A 175 -12.90 -15.55 -8.69
N LEU A 176 -12.35 -15.46 -7.47
CA LEU A 176 -13.17 -15.15 -6.29
C LEU A 176 -13.83 -13.76 -6.39
N ALA A 177 -13.16 -12.80 -7.05
CA ALA A 177 -13.71 -11.48 -7.33
C ALA A 177 -15.00 -11.59 -8.16
N ASP A 178 -14.97 -12.33 -9.26
CA ASP A 178 -16.12 -12.52 -10.16
C ASP A 178 -17.28 -13.20 -9.43
N ILE A 179 -16.98 -14.16 -8.55
CA ILE A 179 -18.01 -14.81 -7.73
C ILE A 179 -18.66 -13.82 -6.76
N LEU A 180 -17.87 -13.03 -6.02
CA LEU A 180 -18.39 -12.03 -5.08
C LEU A 180 -19.25 -10.97 -5.80
N VAL A 181 -18.85 -10.57 -7.01
CA VAL A 181 -19.64 -9.65 -7.85
C VAL A 181 -20.92 -10.31 -8.35
N SER A 182 -20.85 -11.57 -8.84
CA SER A 182 -22.03 -12.32 -9.32
C SER A 182 -23.08 -12.54 -8.23
N MET A 183 -22.66 -12.58 -6.96
CA MET A 183 -23.53 -12.73 -5.80
C MET A 183 -24.04 -11.39 -5.26
N GLY A 184 -23.63 -10.27 -5.86
CA GLY A 184 -24.02 -8.93 -5.43
C GLY A 184 -23.39 -8.49 -4.10
N PHE A 185 -22.35 -9.18 -3.62
CA PHE A 185 -21.67 -8.82 -2.37
C PHE A 185 -20.67 -7.69 -2.56
N LEU A 186 -20.14 -7.55 -3.78
CA LEU A 186 -19.23 -6.48 -4.19
C LEU A 186 -19.62 -5.96 -5.57
N THR A 187 -19.19 -4.76 -5.89
CA THR A 187 -19.24 -4.24 -7.26
C THR A 187 -17.97 -4.63 -8.02
N LYS A 188 -18.02 -4.60 -9.36
CA LYS A 188 -16.82 -4.86 -10.18
C LYS A 188 -15.72 -3.87 -9.83
N GLU A 189 -16.13 -2.63 -9.63
CA GLU A 189 -15.32 -1.47 -9.29
C GLU A 189 -14.64 -1.62 -7.92
N ASP A 190 -15.29 -2.24 -6.93
CA ASP A 190 -14.66 -2.54 -5.63
C ASP A 190 -13.44 -3.46 -5.78
N THR A 191 -13.48 -4.38 -6.76
CA THR A 191 -12.45 -5.41 -6.94
C THR A 191 -11.32 -4.98 -7.88
N GLU A 192 -11.64 -4.27 -8.96
CA GLU A 192 -10.67 -3.90 -10.00
C GLU A 192 -9.54 -3.02 -9.46
N GLY A 193 -9.86 -1.95 -8.73
CA GLY A 193 -8.85 -1.04 -8.20
C GLY A 193 -7.93 -1.68 -7.15
N VAL A 194 -8.49 -2.54 -6.29
CA VAL A 194 -7.73 -3.31 -5.28
C VAL A 194 -6.77 -4.30 -5.94
N LEU A 195 -7.25 -5.02 -6.96
CA LEU A 195 -6.45 -5.98 -7.73
C LEU A 195 -5.36 -5.28 -8.55
N TYR A 196 -5.68 -4.13 -9.15
CA TYR A 196 -4.70 -3.30 -9.85
C TYR A 196 -3.59 -2.87 -8.89
N LEU A 197 -3.94 -2.28 -7.74
CA LEU A 197 -2.95 -1.87 -6.76
C LEU A 197 -2.12 -3.05 -6.24
N LYS A 198 -2.74 -4.22 -6.04
CA LYS A 198 -2.02 -5.44 -5.63
C LYS A 198 -1.01 -5.93 -6.67
N LYS A 199 -1.29 -5.71 -7.96
CA LYS A 199 -0.33 -6.00 -9.04
C LYS A 199 0.78 -4.96 -9.07
N ASP A 200 0.41 -3.69 -8.94
CA ASP A 200 1.33 -2.55 -9.08
C ASP A 200 2.25 -2.36 -7.87
N CYS A 201 1.85 -2.82 -6.67
CA CYS A 201 2.60 -2.65 -5.42
C CYS A 201 4.00 -3.30 -5.41
N LYS A 202 4.33 -4.10 -6.42
CA LYS A 202 5.65 -4.73 -6.63
C LYS A 202 6.62 -3.85 -7.39
N LYS A 203 6.15 -2.80 -8.05
CA LYS A 203 7.01 -1.86 -8.78
C LYS A 203 7.70 -0.92 -7.80
N SER A 204 9.00 -0.76 -7.94
CA SER A 204 9.76 0.24 -7.20
C SER A 204 9.64 1.60 -7.88
N TYR A 205 9.75 2.68 -7.09
CA TYR A 205 9.82 4.03 -7.65
C TYR A 205 11.24 4.31 -8.14
N GLU A 206 11.37 4.50 -9.44
CA GLU A 206 12.62 4.94 -10.07
C GLU A 206 12.45 6.40 -10.51
N PRO A 207 13.14 7.37 -9.87
CA PRO A 207 13.03 8.77 -10.26
C PRO A 207 13.61 8.96 -11.67
N ALA A 208 12.81 9.46 -12.60
CA ALA A 208 13.23 9.75 -13.98
C ALA A 208 14.45 10.69 -14.07
N ILE A 209 14.70 11.51 -13.04
CA ILE A 209 15.86 12.42 -12.95
C ILE A 209 17.20 11.66 -13.02
N LYS A 210 17.25 10.36 -12.71
CA LYS A 210 18.47 9.54 -12.90
C LYS A 210 18.68 9.06 -14.34
N MET A 211 17.63 8.99 -15.16
CA MET A 211 17.74 8.45 -16.52
C MET A 211 18.42 9.42 -17.50
N GLU A 212 18.31 10.73 -17.30
CA GLU A 212 18.94 11.72 -18.20
C GLU A 212 20.44 11.92 -17.92
N SER A 213 20.92 11.61 -16.71
CA SER A 213 22.35 11.76 -16.37
C SER A 213 23.24 10.63 -16.89
N GLU A 214 22.68 9.49 -17.30
CA GLU A 214 23.44 8.36 -17.87
C GLU A 214 23.48 8.40 -19.41
N VAL A 215 22.50 9.04 -20.05
CA VAL A 215 22.43 9.17 -21.53
C VAL A 215 23.30 10.32 -22.05
N ALA A 216 23.74 11.24 -21.19
CA ALA A 216 24.61 12.36 -21.57
C ALA A 216 26.13 12.02 -21.58
N THR A 217 26.49 10.74 -21.46
CA THR A 217 27.88 10.26 -21.42
C THR A 217 28.24 9.23 -22.50
N ASP A 218 27.50 9.20 -23.61
CA ASP A 218 27.90 8.47 -24.83
C ASP A 218 28.22 9.44 -25.99
#